data_AF-A0A543EA59-F1
#
_entry.id   AF-A0A543EA59-F1
#
_cell.length_a   1.000
_cell.length_b   1.000
_cell.length_c   1.000
_cell.angle_alpha   90.00
_cell.angle_beta   90.00
_cell.angle_gamma   90.00
#
_symmetry.space_group_name_H-M   'P 1'
#
loop_
_entity.id
_entity.type
_entity.pdbx_description
1 polymer ?
#
loop_
_entity_poly.entity_id
_entity_poly.type
_entity_poly.pdbx_seq_one_letter_code
_entity_poly.pdbx_strand_id
1 'polypeptide(L)'
;MKELIYIVSICSLFSLLGCKSKEQKFLDNHKVILSETKEAEDFINTANIKPEEAKQIQADFAIKNNKKPESYNFFIIDNNYVFTSYFHPKVPEASTSGIWVDSKTGIAKYMETGVWLRAYQPYLENGESYPF
;
A
#
# COMPACT_ATOMS: atom_id res chain seq x y z
N MET A 1 11.17 14.03 50.71
CA MET A 1 11.53 14.60 49.38
C MET A 1 12.27 13.65 48.44
N LYS A 2 12.63 12.42 48.84
CA LYS A 2 13.25 11.43 47.91
C LYS A 2 12.22 10.57 47.17
N GLU A 3 11.02 10.38 47.72
CA GLU A 3 10.01 9.49 47.13
C GLU A 3 9.12 10.16 46.07
N LEU A 4 8.97 11.48 46.11
CA LEU A 4 8.20 12.24 45.12
C LEU A 4 8.92 12.36 43.75
N ILE A 5 10.24 12.19 43.71
CA ILE A 5 11.03 12.28 42.48
C ILE A 5 10.86 11.01 41.62
N TYR A 6 10.62 9.85 42.25
CA TYR A 6 10.45 8.57 41.53
C TYR A 6 9.13 8.48 40.76
N ILE A 7 8.04 9.05 41.28
CA ILE A 7 6.72 8.98 40.64
C ILE A 7 6.66 9.87 39.38
N VAL A 8 7.33 11.02 39.39
CA VAL A 8 7.40 11.92 38.23
C VAL A 8 8.25 11.32 37.10
N SER A 9 9.24 10.49 37.43
CA SER A 9 10.11 9.83 36.46
C SER A 9 9.48 8.60 35.78
N ILE A 10 8.38 8.04 36.33
CA ILE A 10 7.66 6.90 35.75
C ILE A 10 6.55 7.35 34.78
N CYS A 11 5.87 8.47 35.06
CA CYS A 11 4.82 8.99 34.17
C CYS A 11 5.37 9.50 32.82
N SER A 12 6.67 9.80 32.75
CA SER A 12 7.35 10.27 31.54
C SER A 12 7.81 9.15 30.59
N LEU A 13 7.74 7.88 31.02
CA LEU A 13 8.03 6.71 30.18
C LEU A 13 6.82 6.20 29.40
N PHE A 14 5.59 6.55 29.83
CA PHE A 14 4.36 6.11 29.16
C PHE A 14 3.90 7.01 28.01
N SER A 15 4.51 8.18 27.82
CA SER A 15 4.19 9.10 26.72
C SER A 15 4.82 8.71 25.38
N LEU A 16 5.67 7.67 25.33
CA LEU A 16 6.28 7.16 24.09
C LEU A 16 5.47 6.05 23.40
N LEU A 17 4.37 5.59 24.01
CA LEU A 17 3.37 4.75 23.34
C LEU A 17 2.46 5.63 22.48
N GLY A 18 3.04 6.39 21.55
CA GLY A 18 2.28 7.13 20.56
C GLY A 18 1.34 6.17 19.83
N CYS A 19 0.06 6.54 19.71
CA CYS A 19 -0.88 5.78 18.88
C CYS A 19 -0.29 5.64 17.48
N LYS A 20 0.01 4.39 17.07
CA LYS A 20 0.47 4.09 15.71
C LYS A 20 -0.48 4.73 14.69
N SER A 21 0.09 5.37 13.66
CA SER A 21 -0.69 5.94 12.56
C SER A 21 -1.50 4.84 11.84
N LYS A 22 -2.52 5.23 11.08
CA LYS A 22 -3.30 4.27 10.28
C LYS A 22 -2.40 3.52 9.29
N GLU A 23 -1.45 4.22 8.66
CA GLU A 23 -0.42 3.65 7.79
C GLU A 23 0.42 2.60 8.54
N GLN A 24 0.97 2.94 9.71
CA GLN A 24 1.81 2.00 10.46
C GLN A 24 1.05 0.76 10.89
N LYS A 25 -0.19 0.92 11.38
CA LYS A 25 -1.05 -0.22 11.75
C LYS A 25 -1.33 -1.12 10.55
N PHE A 26 -1.46 -0.55 9.35
CA PHE A 26 -1.67 -1.32 8.14
C PHE A 26 -0.42 -2.09 7.75
N LEU A 27 0.75 -1.43 7.72
CA LEU A 27 2.03 -2.06 7.39
C LEU A 27 2.44 -3.15 8.38
N ASP A 28 2.02 -3.06 9.64
CA ASP A 28 2.26 -4.11 10.64
C ASP A 28 1.46 -5.39 10.37
N ASN A 29 0.35 -5.31 9.64
CA ASN A 29 -0.59 -6.43 9.42
C ASN A 29 -0.63 -6.92 7.98
N HIS A 30 -0.03 -6.19 7.04
CA HIS A 30 -0.11 -6.48 5.61
C HIS A 30 1.29 -6.48 5.01
N LYS A 31 1.57 -7.48 4.15
CA LYS A 31 2.76 -7.43 3.32
C LYS A 31 2.48 -6.52 2.14
N VAL A 32 3.13 -5.35 2.11
CA VAL A 32 3.04 -4.39 1.01
C VAL A 32 4.34 -4.41 0.23
N ILE A 33 4.23 -4.64 -1.08
CA ILE A 33 5.33 -4.55 -2.04
C ILE A 33 5.00 -3.41 -2.99
N LEU A 34 5.93 -2.48 -3.18
CA LEU A 34 5.80 -1.43 -4.18
C LEU A 34 6.00 -2.01 -5.57
N SER A 35 5.16 -1.61 -6.53
CA SER A 35 5.36 -1.94 -7.94
C SER A 35 6.70 -1.37 -8.44
N GLU A 36 7.23 -1.95 -9.52
CA GLU A 36 8.51 -1.54 -10.15
C GLU A 36 9.76 -1.72 -9.26
N THR A 37 9.65 -2.52 -8.21
CA THR A 37 10.77 -2.92 -7.36
C THR A 37 11.25 -4.32 -7.69
N LYS A 38 12.50 -4.66 -7.33
CA LYS A 38 13.01 -6.02 -7.48
C LYS A 38 12.15 -7.05 -6.73
N GLU A 39 11.64 -6.68 -5.54
CA GLU A 39 10.74 -7.56 -4.79
C GLU A 39 9.42 -7.79 -5.55
N ALA A 40 8.91 -6.78 -6.26
CA ALA A 40 7.74 -6.96 -7.13
C ALA A 40 8.04 -7.87 -8.31
N GLU A 41 9.21 -7.71 -8.95
CA GLU A 41 9.65 -8.59 -10.04
C GLU A 41 9.73 -10.06 -9.58
N ASP A 42 10.40 -10.30 -8.45
CA ASP A 42 10.51 -11.63 -7.85
C ASP A 42 9.14 -12.23 -7.52
N PHE A 43 8.22 -11.42 -6.98
CA PHE A 43 6.84 -11.83 -6.75
C PHE A 43 6.13 -12.18 -8.07
N ILE A 44 6.16 -11.29 -9.06
CA ILE A 44 5.49 -11.45 -10.35
C ILE A 44 5.98 -12.69 -11.09
N ASN A 45 7.28 -13.02 -10.99
CA ASN A 45 7.86 -14.20 -11.60
C ASN A 45 7.23 -15.51 -11.08
N THR A 46 6.83 -15.52 -9.81
CA THR A 46 6.22 -16.69 -9.16
C THR A 46 4.68 -16.68 -9.16
N ALA A 47 4.05 -15.55 -9.47
CA ALA A 47 2.59 -15.43 -9.51
C ALA A 47 1.97 -16.19 -10.70
N ASN A 48 0.77 -16.74 -10.50
CA ASN A 48 0.01 -17.40 -11.57
C ASN A 48 -0.56 -16.36 -12.54
N ILE A 49 -1.22 -15.34 -11.98
CA ILE A 49 -1.80 -14.23 -12.73
C ILE A 49 -0.73 -13.15 -12.89
N LYS A 50 -0.49 -12.73 -14.14
CA LYS A 50 0.48 -11.68 -14.46
C LYS A 50 -0.19 -10.30 -14.42
N PRO A 51 0.57 -9.20 -14.27
CA PRO A 51 0.00 -7.85 -14.16
C PRO A 51 -0.97 -7.46 -15.28
N GLU A 52 -0.66 -7.79 -16.54
CA GLU A 52 -1.56 -7.49 -17.68
C GLU A 52 -2.87 -8.28 -17.60
N GLU A 53 -2.81 -9.53 -17.17
CA GLU A 53 -4.02 -10.34 -16.96
C GLU A 53 -4.84 -9.80 -15.78
N ALA A 54 -4.19 -9.42 -14.67
CA ALA A 54 -4.85 -8.78 -13.55
C ALA A 54 -5.52 -7.45 -13.93
N LYS A 55 -4.90 -6.68 -14.83
CA LYS A 55 -5.45 -5.43 -15.38
C LYS A 55 -6.69 -5.66 -16.24
N GLN A 56 -6.75 -6.77 -16.97
CA GLN A 56 -7.97 -7.16 -17.68
C GLN A 56 -9.07 -7.61 -16.70
N ILE A 57 -8.71 -8.45 -15.73
CA ILE A 57 -9.64 -8.96 -14.71
C ILE A 57 -10.29 -7.81 -13.93
N GLN A 58 -9.53 -6.80 -13.49
CA GLN A 58 -10.12 -5.68 -12.76
C GLN A 58 -11.05 -4.85 -13.65
N ALA A 59 -10.74 -4.70 -14.95
CA ALA A 59 -11.59 -3.98 -15.88
C ALA A 59 -12.93 -4.70 -16.10
N ASP A 60 -12.89 -6.02 -16.30
CA ASP A 60 -14.08 -6.85 -16.45
C ASP A 60 -14.92 -6.87 -15.17
N PHE A 61 -14.26 -6.98 -14.01
CA PHE A 61 -14.90 -6.88 -12.71
C PHE A 61 -15.59 -5.52 -12.53
N ALA A 62 -14.95 -4.41 -12.90
CA ALA A 62 -15.53 -3.08 -12.80
C ALA A 62 -16.79 -2.96 -13.67
N ILE A 63 -16.72 -3.36 -14.94
CA ILE A 63 -17.83 -3.31 -15.89
C ILE A 63 -19.01 -4.13 -15.38
N LYS A 64 -18.76 -5.38 -14.95
CA LYS A 64 -19.79 -6.27 -14.40
C LYS A 64 -20.52 -5.68 -13.19
N ASN A 65 -19.84 -4.83 -12.43
CA ASN A 65 -20.38 -4.19 -11.22
C ASN A 65 -20.83 -2.74 -11.46
N ASN A 66 -21.01 -2.30 -12.72
CA ASN A 66 -21.39 -0.93 -13.08
C ASN A 66 -20.46 0.14 -12.49
N LYS A 67 -19.16 -0.15 -12.43
CA LYS A 67 -18.09 0.76 -12.00
C LYS A 67 -17.14 1.05 -13.18
N LYS A 68 -16.33 2.09 -13.02
CA LYS A 68 -15.21 2.34 -13.93
C LYS A 68 -14.00 1.50 -13.51
N PRO A 69 -13.22 0.96 -14.45
CA PRO A 69 -11.92 0.37 -14.14
C PRO A 69 -11.01 1.37 -13.44
N GLU A 70 -10.12 0.86 -12.60
CA GLU A 70 -9.10 1.66 -11.93
C GLU A 70 -7.87 1.85 -12.83
N SER A 71 -7.12 2.92 -12.60
CA SER A 71 -6.04 3.35 -13.52
C SER A 71 -4.67 2.76 -13.21
N TYR A 72 -4.24 2.77 -11.94
CA TYR A 72 -2.85 2.54 -11.56
C TYR A 72 -2.70 1.33 -10.64
N ASN A 73 -1.60 0.59 -10.76
CA ASN A 73 -1.22 -0.48 -9.83
C ASN A 73 0.09 -0.12 -9.12
N PHE A 74 0.00 0.59 -8.00
CA PHE A 74 1.18 1.02 -7.22
C PHE A 74 1.68 -0.03 -6.23
N PHE A 75 0.82 -0.98 -5.85
CA PHE A 75 1.10 -1.92 -4.77
C PHE A 75 0.68 -3.34 -5.11
N ILE A 76 1.41 -4.28 -4.53
CA ILE A 76 1.01 -5.66 -4.33
C ILE A 76 0.81 -5.85 -2.81
N ILE A 77 -0.39 -6.22 -2.38
CA ILE A 77 -0.73 -6.35 -0.95
C ILE A 77 -1.32 -7.73 -0.67
N ASP A 78 -0.67 -8.50 0.21
CA ASP A 78 -1.08 -9.87 0.58
C ASP A 78 -1.40 -10.76 -0.64
N ASN A 79 -0.53 -10.73 -1.65
CA ASN A 79 -0.70 -11.39 -2.93
C ASN A 79 -1.77 -10.81 -3.87
N ASN A 80 -2.28 -9.60 -3.62
CA ASN A 80 -3.23 -8.94 -4.51
C ASN A 80 -2.54 -7.83 -5.28
N TYR A 81 -2.74 -7.78 -6.60
CA TYR A 81 -2.48 -6.56 -7.36
C TYR A 81 -3.56 -5.53 -6.99
N VAL A 82 -3.15 -4.41 -6.41
CA VAL A 82 -4.06 -3.34 -5.96
C VAL A 82 -4.13 -2.24 -7.01
N PHE A 83 -5.29 -2.11 -7.66
CA PHE A 83 -5.56 -1.06 -8.63
C PHE A 83 -6.33 0.09 -7.98
N THR A 84 -5.90 1.33 -8.23
CA THR A 84 -6.52 2.54 -7.70
C THR A 84 -6.46 3.70 -8.69
N SER A 85 -7.44 4.59 -8.64
CA SER A 85 -7.44 5.88 -9.33
C SER A 85 -7.07 7.04 -8.41
N TYR A 86 -6.80 6.77 -7.13
CA TYR A 86 -6.55 7.79 -6.11
C TYR A 86 -5.06 7.88 -5.77
N PHE A 87 -4.40 8.86 -6.37
CA PHE A 87 -2.97 9.16 -6.15
C PHE A 87 -2.76 10.67 -6.00
N HIS A 88 -1.92 11.05 -5.05
CA HIS A 88 -1.48 12.43 -4.87
C HIS A 88 -0.07 12.59 -5.45
N PRO A 89 0.12 13.33 -6.55
CA PRO A 89 1.46 13.49 -7.15
C PRO A 89 2.39 14.37 -6.30
N LYS A 90 1.84 15.33 -5.54
CA LYS A 90 2.63 16.29 -4.73
C LYS A 90 3.20 15.68 -3.44
N VAL A 91 2.51 14.68 -2.90
CA VAL A 91 2.94 13.88 -1.76
C VAL A 91 2.77 12.47 -2.26
N PRO A 92 3.83 11.76 -2.70
CA PRO A 92 3.69 10.60 -3.57
C PRO A 92 3.12 9.41 -2.79
N GLU A 93 1.81 9.44 -2.59
CA GLU A 93 1.01 8.49 -1.86
C GLU A 93 -0.20 8.11 -2.72
N ALA A 94 -0.55 6.83 -2.66
CA ALA A 94 -1.73 6.30 -3.31
C ALA A 94 -2.62 5.61 -2.27
N SER A 95 -3.93 5.68 -2.50
CA SER A 95 -4.88 4.95 -1.68
C SER A 95 -4.82 3.47 -2.02
N THR A 96 -4.97 2.63 -0.99
CA THR A 96 -5.20 1.19 -1.15
C THR A 96 -6.65 0.86 -1.47
N SER A 97 -7.56 1.85 -1.51
CA SER A 97 -8.93 1.66 -2.02
C SER A 97 -8.93 1.47 -3.53
N GLY A 98 -9.86 0.66 -4.03
CA GLY A 98 -10.01 0.36 -5.45
C GLY A 98 -10.27 -1.13 -5.68
N ILE A 99 -9.78 -1.67 -6.79
CA ILE A 99 -10.02 -3.07 -7.16
C ILE A 99 -8.76 -3.89 -6.88
N TRP A 100 -8.92 -4.96 -6.13
CA TRP A 100 -7.84 -5.89 -5.77
C TRP A 100 -8.04 -7.19 -6.53
N VAL A 101 -7.00 -7.67 -7.19
CA VAL A 101 -7.00 -8.95 -7.92
C VAL A 101 -6.00 -9.89 -7.29
N ASP A 102 -6.47 -11.02 -6.77
CA ASP A 102 -5.62 -12.07 -6.20
C ASP A 102 -4.71 -12.69 -7.27
N SER A 103 -3.40 -12.67 -7.04
CA SER A 103 -2.39 -13.09 -8.03
C SER A 103 -2.32 -14.60 -8.25
N LYS A 104 -3.01 -15.40 -7.43
CA LYS A 104 -3.03 -16.87 -7.54
C LYS A 104 -4.29 -17.37 -8.21
N THR A 105 -5.43 -16.72 -7.93
CA THR A 105 -6.77 -17.19 -8.29
C THR A 105 -7.46 -16.30 -9.32
N GLY A 106 -7.01 -15.05 -9.49
CA GLY A 106 -7.68 -14.06 -10.34
C GLY A 106 -9.00 -13.56 -9.76
N ILE A 107 -9.34 -13.89 -8.51
CA ILE A 107 -10.55 -13.37 -7.86
C ILE A 107 -10.36 -11.87 -7.60
N ALA A 108 -11.29 -11.08 -8.11
CA ALA A 108 -11.31 -9.64 -7.90
C ALA A 108 -12.30 -9.24 -6.79
N LYS A 109 -11.94 -8.23 -6.00
CA LYS A 109 -12.80 -7.60 -4.99
C LYS A 109 -12.67 -6.08 -5.04
N TYR A 110 -13.72 -5.38 -4.62
CA TYR A 110 -13.68 -3.93 -4.45
C TYR A 110 -13.43 -3.59 -2.97
N MET A 111 -12.45 -2.74 -2.73
CA MET A 111 -12.13 -2.17 -1.42
C MET A 111 -12.58 -0.71 -1.40
N GLU A 112 -13.74 -0.46 -0.79
CA GLU A 112 -14.34 0.88 -0.72
C GLU A 112 -13.50 1.87 0.09
N THR A 113 -12.90 1.38 1.18
CA THR A 113 -12.02 2.19 2.04
C THR A 113 -10.63 1.60 2.04
N GLY A 114 -9.64 2.50 2.01
CA GLY A 114 -8.22 2.16 2.07
C GLY A 114 -7.47 3.10 2.99
N VAL A 115 -6.22 2.75 3.25
CA VAL A 115 -5.22 3.66 3.79
C VAL A 115 -4.41 4.28 2.65
N TRP A 116 -3.93 5.50 2.86
CA TRP A 116 -2.94 6.11 1.99
C TRP A 116 -1.57 5.59 2.36
N LEU A 117 -0.88 5.03 1.39
CA LEU A 117 0.49 4.55 1.54
C LEU A 117 1.39 5.35 0.61
N ARG A 118 2.62 5.62 1.03
CA ARG A 118 3.62 6.20 0.12
C ARG A 118 3.87 5.23 -1.04
N ALA A 119 3.73 5.74 -2.25
CA ALA A 119 3.83 5.01 -3.50
C ALA A 119 5.15 5.29 -4.24
N TYR A 120 6.18 5.78 -3.54
CA TYR A 120 7.43 6.25 -4.13
C TYR A 120 8.62 5.36 -3.78
N GLN A 121 9.33 4.85 -4.79
CA GLN A 121 10.67 4.26 -4.60
C GLN A 121 11.86 4.84 -5.40
N PRO A 122 11.78 5.69 -6.45
CA PRO A 122 13.00 6.02 -7.20
C PRO A 122 14.00 7.04 -6.61
N TYR A 123 13.89 7.51 -5.35
CA TYR A 123 14.81 8.56 -4.81
C TYR A 123 15.68 8.14 -3.62
N LEU A 124 15.76 6.85 -3.28
CA LEU A 124 16.67 6.40 -2.21
C LEU A 124 17.97 5.75 -2.69
N GLU A 125 18.18 5.60 -4.00
CA GLU A 125 19.50 5.33 -4.57
C GLU A 125 19.73 6.26 -5.77
N ASN A 126 20.56 7.30 -5.56
CA ASN A 126 21.15 8.17 -6.57
C ASN A 126 20.22 9.17 -7.30
N GLY A 127 19.98 10.32 -6.66
CA GLY A 127 20.54 11.59 -7.14
C GLY A 127 20.24 12.14 -8.54
N GLU A 128 19.37 11.56 -9.37
CA GLU A 128 18.99 12.18 -10.65
C GLU A 128 17.48 12.39 -10.73
N SER A 129 17.10 13.65 -10.53
CA SER A 129 15.77 14.14 -10.82
C SER A 129 15.58 14.23 -12.35
N TYR A 130 14.68 13.41 -12.89
CA TYR A 130 14.12 13.68 -14.21
C TYR A 130 12.80 14.46 -14.09
N PRO A 131 12.55 15.41 -15.00
CA PRO A 131 11.49 16.40 -14.86
C PRO A 131 10.14 15.77 -15.21
N PHE A 132 9.15 16.01 -14.37
CA PHE A 132 7.75 16.14 -14.82
C PHE A 132 7.43 17.61 -14.96
#